data_AF-A0A443RRW6-F1
#
_entry.id   AF-A0A443RRW6-F1
#
_cell.length_a   1.000
_cell.length_b   1.000
_cell.length_c   1.000
_cell.angle_alpha   90.00
_cell.angle_beta   90.00
_cell.angle_gamma   90.00
#
_symmetry.space_group_name_H-M   'P 1'
#
loop_
_entity.id
_entity.type
_entity.pdbx_description
1 polymer ?
#
loop_
_entity_poly.entity_id
_entity_poly.type
_entity_poly.pdbx_seq_one_letter_code
_entity_poly.pdbx_strand_id
1 'polypeptide(L)'
;MFIGGLSWQTAPEGLREYFSKFGDITEVMVMKDPTTRRSRGFGFVTFADPSSVDKVLANGPHELDGKKIDPKIAFPKRAHPKLLSN
;
A
#
# COMPACT_ATOMS: atom_id res chain seq x y z
N MET A 1 6.12 -3.14 1.52
CA MET A 1 5.02 -3.80 2.27
C MET A 1 3.79 -3.93 1.37
N PHE A 2 3.07 -5.04 1.45
CA PHE A 2 1.82 -5.30 0.70
C PHE A 2 0.62 -4.97 1.60
N ILE A 3 -0.41 -4.34 1.06
CA ILE A 3 -1.65 -4.03 1.78
C ILE A 3 -2.82 -4.68 1.06
N GLY A 4 -3.46 -5.67 1.67
CA GLY A 4 -4.68 -6.30 1.15
C GLY A 4 -5.95 -5.73 1.79
N GLY A 5 -7.11 -5.97 1.15
CA GLY A 5 -8.42 -5.63 1.72
C GLY A 5 -8.85 -4.17 1.55
N LEU A 6 -8.18 -3.42 0.66
CA LEU A 6 -8.50 -2.02 0.43
C LEU A 6 -9.92 -1.84 -0.10
N SER A 7 -10.53 -0.70 0.26
CA SER A 7 -11.76 -0.26 -0.39
C SER A 7 -11.49 0.05 -1.87
N TRP A 8 -12.53 -0.05 -2.68
CA TRP A 8 -12.40 0.32 -4.10
C TRP A 8 -12.19 1.82 -4.29
N GLN A 9 -12.54 2.61 -3.27
CA GLN A 9 -12.36 4.06 -3.23
C GLN A 9 -11.01 4.47 -2.63
N THR A 10 -10.27 3.54 -2.02
CA THR A 10 -8.99 3.86 -1.38
C THR A 10 -8.00 4.41 -2.40
N ALA A 11 -7.48 5.59 -2.10
CA ALA A 11 -6.46 6.28 -2.90
C ALA A 11 -5.06 6.13 -2.26
N PRO A 12 -3.97 6.30 -3.06
CA PRO A 12 -2.61 6.28 -2.53
C PRO A 12 -2.38 7.26 -1.38
N GLU A 13 -3.04 8.42 -1.42
CA GLU A 13 -2.93 9.47 -0.41
C GLU A 13 -3.45 8.99 0.95
N GLY A 14 -4.59 8.28 0.97
CA GLY A 14 -5.15 7.73 2.21
C GLY A 14 -4.27 6.64 2.83
N LEU A 15 -3.62 5.82 2.00
CA LEU A 15 -2.61 4.87 2.49
C LEU A 15 -1.39 5.61 3.06
N ARG A 16 -0.91 6.64 2.37
CA ARG A 16 0.23 7.44 2.85
C ARG A 16 -0.10 8.05 4.20
N GLU A 17 -1.23 8.73 4.32
CA GLU A 17 -1.66 9.36 5.56
C GLU A 17 -1.79 8.35 6.70
N TYR A 18 -2.47 7.22 6.45
CA TYR A 18 -2.66 6.19 7.45
C TYR A 18 -1.35 5.55 7.92
N PHE A 19 -0.44 5.24 7.01
CA PHE A 19 0.81 4.53 7.34
C PHE A 19 1.93 5.46 7.80
N SER A 20 1.86 6.77 7.54
CA SER A 20 2.90 7.74 7.96
C SER A 20 3.08 7.77 9.48
N LYS A 21 2.07 7.36 10.26
CA LYS A 21 2.16 7.23 11.73
C LYS A 21 3.17 6.18 12.20
N PHE A 22 3.60 5.27 11.33
CA PHE A 22 4.58 4.23 11.65
C PHE A 22 5.99 4.55 11.14
N GLY A 23 6.13 5.59 10.33
CA GLY A 23 7.39 6.12 9.83
C GLY A 23 7.28 6.72 8.44
N ASP A 24 8.40 7.24 7.95
CA ASP A 24 8.46 7.96 6.69
C ASP A 24 8.23 7.04 5.49
N ILE A 25 7.34 7.47 4.59
CA ILE A 25 6.97 6.72 3.40
C ILE A 25 7.67 7.32 2.18
N THR A 26 8.42 6.48 1.47
CA THR A 26 9.08 6.85 0.22
C THR A 26 8.16 6.67 -0.98
N GLU A 27 7.31 5.64 -0.98
CA GLU A 27 6.46 5.33 -2.12
C GLU A 27 5.15 4.67 -1.70
N VAL A 28 4.06 5.00 -2.40
CA VAL A 28 2.75 4.34 -2.25
C VAL A 28 2.17 4.04 -3.61
N MET A 29 1.61 2.84 -3.77
CA MET A 29 0.95 2.40 -4.98
C MET A 29 -0.39 1.74 -4.65
N VAL A 30 -1.46 2.13 -5.33
CA VAL A 30 -2.72 1.37 -5.34
C VAL A 30 -2.84 0.69 -6.68
N MET A 31 -2.94 -0.64 -6.68
CA MET A 31 -3.02 -1.40 -7.92
C MET A 31 -4.42 -1.27 -8.51
N LYS A 32 -4.49 -0.69 -9.70
CA LYS A 32 -5.74 -0.53 -10.45
C LYS A 32 -5.73 -1.44 -11.68
N ASP A 33 -6.92 -1.84 -12.09
CA ASP A 33 -7.12 -2.53 -13.36
C ASP A 33 -6.77 -1.57 -14.51
N PRO A 34 -5.94 -1.98 -15.49
CA PRO A 34 -5.46 -1.08 -16.54
C PRO A 34 -6.57 -0.62 -17.49
N THR A 35 -7.64 -1.41 -17.65
CA THR A 35 -8.73 -1.13 -18.58
C THR A 35 -9.82 -0.31 -17.92
N THR A 36 -10.30 -0.75 -16.76
CA THR A 36 -11.44 -0.14 -16.04
C THR A 36 -11.02 0.96 -15.08
N ARG A 37 -9.71 1.10 -14.81
CA ARG A 37 -9.12 2.02 -13.81
C ARG A 37 -9.63 1.83 -12.38
N ARG A 38 -10.37 0.74 -12.11
CA ARG A 38 -10.90 0.41 -10.78
C ARG A 38 -9.80 -0.18 -9.90
N SER A 39 -9.85 0.12 -8.61
CA SER A 39 -8.95 -0.48 -7.63
C SER A 39 -9.12 -2.00 -7.60
N ARG A 40 -8.02 -2.73 -7.52
CA ARG A 40 -7.99 -4.18 -7.37
C ARG A 40 -8.11 -4.62 -5.90
N GLY A 41 -8.31 -3.69 -4.98
CA GLY A 41 -8.46 -3.96 -3.55
C GLY A 41 -7.13 -4.25 -2.83
N PHE A 42 -5.99 -3.88 -3.43
CA PHE A 42 -4.69 -4.00 -2.79
C PHE A 42 -3.71 -2.93 -3.27
N GLY A 43 -2.67 -2.70 -2.47
CA GLY A 43 -1.64 -1.73 -2.74
C GLY A 43 -0.30 -2.10 -2.11
N PHE A 44 0.68 -1.23 -2.32
CA PHE A 44 2.02 -1.34 -1.75
C PHE A 44 2.41 -0.03 -1.09
N VAL A 45 3.13 -0.15 0.02
CA VAL A 45 3.76 0.97 0.74
C VAL A 45 5.23 0.63 0.94
N THR A 46 6.10 1.57 0.59
CA THR A 46 7.54 1.49 0.81
C THR A 46 7.89 2.54 1.87
N PHE A 47 8.44 2.07 3.00
CA PHE A 47 8.98 2.95 4.03
C PHE A 47 10.44 3.29 3.74
N ALA A 48 10.91 4.41 4.28
CA ALA A 48 12.32 4.78 4.30
C ALA A 48 13.12 3.84 5.20
N ASP A 49 12.52 3.41 6.32
CA ASP A 49 13.12 2.48 7.28
C ASP A 49 12.35 1.14 7.30
N PRO A 50 13.02 -0.01 7.09
CA PRO A 50 12.43 -1.33 7.26
C PRO A 50 11.77 -1.55 8.63
N SER A 51 12.27 -0.95 9.71
CA SER A 51 11.73 -1.08 11.07
C SER A 51 10.28 -0.60 11.19
N SER A 52 9.85 0.31 10.30
CA SER A 52 8.46 0.77 10.21
C SER A 52 7.51 -0.37 9.85
N VAL A 53 7.94 -1.36 9.07
CA VAL A 53 7.11 -2.53 8.74
C VAL A 53 6.81 -3.35 9.99
N ASP A 54 7.80 -3.58 10.84
CA ASP A 54 7.61 -4.32 12.10
C ASP A 54 6.63 -3.59 13.03
N LYS A 55 6.73 -2.25 13.09
CA LYS A 55 5.77 -1.42 13.83
C LYS A 55 4.35 -1.58 13.30
N VAL A 56 4.16 -1.61 11.99
CA VAL A 56 2.83 -1.86 11.40
C VAL A 56 2.31 -3.22 11.87
N LEU A 57 3.08 -4.29 11.65
CA LEU A 57 2.66 -5.65 11.96
C LEU A 57 2.35 -5.86 13.45
N ALA A 58 3.03 -5.13 14.34
CA ALA A 58 2.79 -5.17 15.78
C ALA A 58 1.54 -4.39 16.23
N ASN A 59 1.05 -3.44 15.44
CA ASN A 59 -0.05 -2.52 15.79
C ASN A 59 -1.36 -2.81 15.03
N GLY A 60 -1.55 -4.05 14.57
CA GLY A 60 -2.84 -4.51 14.05
C GLY A 60 -3.90 -4.68 15.15
N PRO A 61 -5.20 -4.76 14.81
CA PRO A 61 -5.79 -4.77 13.47
C PRO A 61 -5.83 -3.38 12.82
N HIS A 62 -5.70 -3.34 11.49
CA HIS A 62 -5.74 -2.11 10.71
C HIS A 62 -7.06 -1.93 10.00
N GLU A 63 -7.52 -0.67 9.92
CA GLU A 63 -8.75 -0.29 9.25
C GLU A 63 -8.52 1.02 8.48
N LEU A 64 -9.03 1.07 7.25
CA LEU A 64 -9.00 2.24 6.37
C LEU A 64 -10.29 2.28 5.55
N ASP A 65 -10.90 3.45 5.42
CA ASP A 65 -12.18 3.65 4.70
C ASP A 65 -13.32 2.72 5.17
N GLY A 66 -13.37 2.43 6.48
CA GLY A 66 -14.35 1.51 7.08
C GLY A 66 -14.15 0.04 6.69
N LYS A 67 -12.99 -0.32 6.12
CA LYS A 67 -12.61 -1.70 5.80
C LYS A 67 -11.37 -2.12 6.56
N LYS A 68 -11.39 -3.35 7.08
CA LYS A 68 -10.21 -4.00 7.64
C LYS A 68 -9.19 -4.25 6.52
N ILE A 69 -7.97 -3.78 6.72
CA ILE A 69 -6.86 -3.99 5.80
C ILE A 69 -5.85 -4.96 6.43
N ASP A 70 -5.12 -5.67 5.57
CA ASP A 70 -4.20 -6.74 5.97
C ASP A 70 -2.79 -6.45 5.42
N PRO A 71 -1.95 -5.71 6.19
CA PRO A 71 -0.57 -5.44 5.82
C PRO A 71 0.31 -6.69 6.00
N LYS A 72 1.12 -6.99 4.98
CA LYS A 72 2.07 -8.12 4.99
C LYS A 72 3.41 -7.70 4.43
N ILE A 73 4.46 -8.42 4.82
CA ILE A 73 5.77 -8.28 4.19
C ILE A 73 5.59 -8.59 2.69
N ALA A 74 6.05 -7.68 1.84
CA ALA A 74 6.03 -7.87 0.40
C ALA A 74 7.40 -8.37 -0.04
N PHE A 75 7.42 -9.45 -0.82
CA PHE A 75 8.60 -9.79 -1.59
C PHE A 75 8.75 -8.78 -2.72
N PRO A 76 9.95 -8.21 -2.94
CA PRO A 76 10.18 -7.32 -4.07
C PRO A 76 9.93 -8.11 -5.36
N LYS A 77 8.78 -7.89 -6.00
CA LYS A 77 8.64 -8.21 -7.42
C LYS A 77 9.59 -7.26 -8.13
N ARG A 78 10.53 -7.81 -8.93
CA ARG A 78 11.46 -7.04 -9.78
C ARG A 78 10.74 -5.77 -10.25
N ALA A 79 11.29 -4.61 -9.88
CA ALA A 79 10.68 -3.31 -10.13
C ALA A 79 10.04 -3.32 -11.50
N HIS A 80 8.72 -3.17 -11.57
CA HIS A 80 8.05 -3.08 -12.86
C HIS A 80 8.75 -1.95 -13.62
N PRO A 81 9.40 -2.23 -14.77
CA PRO A 81 10.00 -1.18 -15.55
C PRO A 81 8.88 -0.19 -15.83
N LYS A 82 9.10 1.08 -15.49
CA LYS A 82 8.21 2.19 -15.81
C LYS A 82 7.66 1.94 -17.21
N LEU A 83 6.34 1.80 -17.33
CA LEU A 83 5.67 1.87 -18.63
C LEU A 83 5.89 3.30 -19.15
N LEU A 84 7.05 3.51 -19.77
CA LEU A 84 7.27 4.51 -20.78
C LEU A 84 6.43 4.05 -21.97
N SER A 85 5.17 4.48 -22.03
CA SER A 85 4.48 4.51 -23.31
C SER A 85 4.94 5.76 -24.02
N ASN A 86 5.74 5.52 -25.06
CA ASN A 86 6.15 6.47 -26.10
C ASN A 86 4.94 6.99 -26.88
#